data_AF-A0A7W0F6G5-F1
#
_entry.id   AF-A0A7W0F6G5-F1
#
_cell.length_a   1.000
_cell.length_b   1.000
_cell.length_c   1.000
_cell.angle_alpha   90.00
_cell.angle_beta   90.00
_cell.angle_gamma   90.00
#
_symmetry.space_group_name_H-M   'P 1'
#
loop_
_entity.id
_entity.type
_entity.pdbx_description
1 polymer ?
#
loop_
_entity_poly.entity_id
_entity_poly.type
_entity_poly.pdbx_seq_one_letter_code
_entity_poly.pdbx_strand_id
1 'polypeptide(L)' 'MERYLCIHGHFYQPPRENPWLEAIEIQDSAHPYHDWNERVTAECYAPNSASRILDGESRIIDIVNNYARMSFN' A
#
# COMPACT_ATOMS: atom_id res chain seq x y z
N MET A 1 13.37 -3.55 31.08
CA MET A 1 13.79 -4.53 30.05
C MET A 1 13.38 -3.94 28.72
N GLU A 2 14.33 -3.62 27.85
CA GLU A 2 14.02 -3.06 26.54
C GLU A 2 13.44 -4.15 25.63
N ARG A 3 12.38 -3.82 24.90
CA ARG A 3 11.74 -4.71 23.94
C ARG A 3 11.99 -4.16 22.54
N TYR A 4 12.43 -5.02 21.64
CA TYR A 4 12.73 -4.66 20.26
C TYR A 4 11.73 -5.34 19.32
N LEU A 5 11.31 -4.61 18.28
CA LEU A 5 10.44 -5.11 17.21
C LEU A 5 11.07 -4.73 15.87
N CYS A 6 11.20 -5.71 14.97
CA CYS A 6 11.68 -5.51 13.61
C CYS A 6 10.58 -5.89 12.62
N ILE A 7 10.35 -5.03 11.62
CA ILE A 7 9.40 -5.27 10.54
C ILE A 7 10.15 -5.02 9.22
N HIS A 8 10.04 -5.97 8.29
CA HIS A 8 10.50 -5.84 6.91
C HIS A 8 9.34 -6.15 5.97
N GLY A 9 8.98 -5.19 5.11
CA GLY A 9 7.91 -5.35 4.13
C GLY A 9 8.45 -5.60 2.73
N HIS A 10 7.98 -6.65 2.06
CA HIS A 10 8.29 -6.89 0.65
C HIS A 10 7.10 -6.44 -0.21
N PHE A 11 7.29 -5.43 -1.06
CA PHE A 11 6.25 -4.84 -1.88
C PHE A 11 6.59 -5.00 -3.36
N TYR A 12 5.84 -5.83 -4.05
CA TYR A 12 6.06 -6.10 -5.46
C TYR A 12 4.74 -6.16 -6.23
N GLN A 13 4.72 -5.53 -7.40
CA GLN A 13 3.67 -5.67 -8.39
C GLN A 13 4.31 -6.22 -9.68
N PRO A 14 3.85 -7.34 -10.25
CA PRO A 14 4.39 -7.86 -11.50
C PRO A 14 4.13 -6.92 -12.69
N PRO A 15 4.98 -6.93 -13.73
CA PRO A 15 4.72 -6.23 -14.98
C PRO A 15 3.34 -6.60 -15.53
N ARG A 16 2.60 -5.59 -15.98
CA ARG A 16 1.22 -5.73 -16.49
C ARG A 16 1.04 -5.05 -17.84
N GLU A 17 2.05 -4.36 -18.35
CA GLU A 17 1.99 -3.73 -19.66
C GLU A 17 1.80 -4.79 -20.75
N ASN A 18 0.92 -4.49 -21.69
CA ASN A 18 0.84 -5.24 -22.94
C ASN A 18 2.11 -4.94 -23.77
N PRO A 19 2.88 -5.95 -24.20
CA PRO A 19 4.19 -5.74 -24.82
C PRO A 19 4.12 -5.09 -26.21
N TRP A 20 2.94 -5.01 -26.84
CA TRP A 20 2.75 -4.31 -28.12
C TRP A 20 2.20 -2.90 -27.94
N LEU A 21 1.41 -2.67 -26.91
CA LEU A 21 0.78 -1.37 -26.65
C LEU A 21 1.64 -0.48 -25.74
N GLU A 22 2.62 -1.08 -25.04
CA GLU A 22 3.45 -0.42 -24.03
C GLU A 22 2.61 0.30 -22.96
N ALA A 23 1.41 -0.24 -22.70
CA ALA A 23 0.42 0.31 -21.79
C ALA A 23 -0.25 -0.83 -21.03
N ILE A 24 -0.68 -0.54 -19.81
CA ILE A 24 -1.58 -1.41 -19.06
C ILE A 24 -2.98 -1.19 -19.65
N GLU A 25 -3.70 -2.26 -19.92
CA GLU A 25 -5.09 -2.18 -20.38
C GLU A 25 -6.04 -2.01 -19.18
N ILE A 26 -7.25 -1.52 -19.42
CA ILE A 26 -8.28 -1.45 -18.38
C ILE A 26 -8.57 -2.86 -17.85
N GLN A 27 -8.61 -3.01 -16.53
CA GLN A 27 -8.92 -4.27 -15.87
C GLN A 27 -10.22 -4.13 -15.09
N ASP A 28 -11.34 -4.63 -15.63
CA ASP A 28 -12.69 -4.44 -15.05
C ASP A 28 -12.79 -4.86 -13.58
N SER A 29 -12.06 -5.90 -13.18
CA SER A 29 -12.02 -6.38 -11.78
C SER A 29 -11.33 -5.40 -10.81
N ALA A 30 -10.60 -4.41 -11.32
CA ALA A 30 -9.96 -3.35 -10.54
C ALA A 30 -10.87 -2.12 -10.36
N HIS A 31 -12.09 -2.09 -10.93
CA HIS A 31 -13.02 -0.97 -10.79
C HIS A 31 -13.18 -0.55 -9.31
N PRO A 32 -13.15 0.76 -8.99
CA PRO A 32 -13.22 1.91 -9.90
C PRO A 32 -11.88 2.36 -10.50
N TYR A 33 -10.79 1.65 -10.23
CA TYR A 33 -9.46 2.00 -10.73
C TYR A 33 -9.25 1.49 -12.14
N HIS A 34 -8.32 2.10 -12.87
CA HIS A 34 -7.98 1.70 -14.24
C HIS A 34 -7.48 0.25 -14.29
N ASP A 35 -6.59 -0.10 -13.35
CA ASP A 35 -5.98 -1.42 -13.25
C ASP A 35 -5.63 -1.80 -11.81
N TRP A 36 -5.15 -3.03 -11.63
CA TRP A 36 -4.78 -3.55 -10.32
C TRP A 36 -3.59 -2.82 -9.67
N ASN A 37 -2.69 -2.19 -10.45
CA ASN A 37 -1.58 -1.44 -9.88
C ASN A 37 -2.10 -0.21 -9.14
N GLU A 38 -3.01 0.52 -9.76
CA GLU A 38 -3.68 1.66 -9.15
C GLU A 38 -4.49 1.25 -7.92
N ARG A 39 -5.28 0.18 -8.03
CA ARG A 39 -6.10 -0.31 -6.92
C ARG A 39 -5.25 -0.71 -5.71
N VAL A 40 -4.21 -1.51 -5.92
CA VAL A 40 -3.29 -1.94 -4.85
C VAL A 40 -2.56 -0.74 -4.26
N THR A 41 -2.17 0.24 -5.09
CA THR A 41 -1.56 1.47 -4.61
C THR A 41 -2.52 2.24 -3.70
N ALA A 42 -3.77 2.42 -4.11
CA ALA A 42 -4.77 3.16 -3.36
C ALA A 42 -5.23 2.45 -2.08
N GLU A 43 -5.42 1.13 -2.13
CA GLU A 43 -5.97 0.35 -1.02
C GLU A 43 -4.90 -0.21 -0.08
N CYS A 44 -3.63 -0.31 -0.49
CA CYS A 44 -2.58 -0.93 0.31
C CYS A 44 -1.34 -0.04 0.52
N TYR A 45 -0.76 0.52 -0.54
CA TYR A 45 0.52 1.25 -0.39
C TYR A 45 0.31 2.66 0.16
N ALA A 46 -0.67 3.40 -0.36
CA ALA A 46 -1.00 4.74 0.11
C ALA A 46 -1.44 4.76 1.58
N PRO A 47 -2.27 3.82 2.09
CA PRO A 47 -2.61 3.79 3.51
C PRO A 47 -1.41 3.55 4.43
N ASN A 48 -0.34 2.92 3.96
CA ASN A 48 0.89 2.77 4.75
C ASN A 48 1.67 4.09 4.90
N SER A 49 1.58 5.03 3.95
CA SER A 49 2.24 6.33 4.08
C SER A 49 1.52 7.28 5.04
N ALA A 50 0.23 7.04 5.31
CA ALA A 50 -0.61 7.81 6.22
C ALA A 50 -1.56 6.89 7.03
N SER A 51 -0.97 5.98 7.81
CA SER A 51 -1.69 4.99 8.59
C SER A 51 -2.28 5.60 9.86
N ARG A 52 -3.58 5.35 10.09
CA ARG A 52 -4.30 5.91 11.23
C ARG A 52 -4.14 5.02 12.45
N ILE A 53 -3.74 5.60 13.57
CA ILE A 53 -3.83 4.95 14.88
C ILE A 53 -5.18 5.35 15.48
N LEU A 54 -5.97 4.36 15.88
CA LEU A 54 -7.30 4.56 16.45
C LEU A 54 -7.30 4.29 17.95
N ASP A 55 -8.13 4.99 18.69
CA ASP A 55 -8.44 4.66 20.09
C ASP A 55 -9.53 3.58 20.20
N GLY A 56 -9.93 3.25 21.43
CA GLY A 56 -10.97 2.25 21.71
C GLY A 56 -12.38 2.62 21.23
N GLU A 57 -12.59 3.88 20.82
CA GLU A 57 -13.85 4.40 20.25
C GLU A 57 -13.74 4.61 18.73
N SER A 58 -12.69 4.08 18.09
CA SER A 58 -12.41 4.25 16.65
C SER A 58 -12.14 5.69 16.20
N ARG A 59 -11.75 6.59 17.11
CA ARG A 59 -11.33 7.95 16.78
C ARG A 59 -9.85 7.95 16.39
N ILE A 60 -9.51 8.76 15.39
CA ILE A 60 -8.11 8.93 14.96
C ILE A 60 -7.37 9.72 16.04
N ILE A 61 -6.33 9.12 16.61
CA ILE A 61 -5.44 9.77 17.60
C ILE A 61 -4.07 10.11 17.03
N ASP A 62 -3.66 9.48 15.93
CA ASP A 62 -2.44 9.81 15.21
C ASP A 62 -2.50 9.32 13.75
N ILE A 63 -1.67 9.90 12.89
CA ILE A 63 -1.44 9.45 11.51
C ILE A 63 0.06 9.33 11.29
N VAL A 64 0.53 8.11 11.01
CA VAL A 64 1.95 7.80 10.91
C VAL A 64 2.32 7.24 9.54
N ASN A 65 3.55 7.50 9.09
CA ASN A 65 4.12 6.84 7.94
C ASN A 65 4.81 5.54 8.36
N ASN A 66 4.20 4.40 8.03
CA ASN A 66 4.73 3.07 8.36
C ASN A 66 6.08 2.82 7.67
N TYR A 67 6.28 3.32 6.46
CA TYR A 67 7.54 3.17 5.71
C TYR A 67 8.72 3.84 6.40
N ALA A 68 8.49 4.88 7.22
CA ALA A 68 9.55 5.52 8.01
C ALA A 68 9.97 4.70 9.23
N ARG A 69 9.24 3.62 9.55
CA ARG A 69 9.43 2.78 10.75
C ARG A 69 9.72 1.32 10.43
N MET A 70 9.78 0.95 9.15
CA MET A 70 10.13 -0.40 8.71
C MET A 70 11.20 -0.33 7.62
N SER A 71 11.92 -1.44 7.42
CA SER A 71 12.68 -1.64 6.20
C SER A 71 11.77 -2.22 5.12
N PHE A 72 12.03 -1.95 3.84
CA PHE A 72 11.24 -2.51 2.75
C PHE A 72 12.01 -2.57 1.42
N ASN A 73 11.54 -3.42 0.51
CA ASN A 73 12.03 -3.56 -0.86
C ASN A 73 10.93 -3.98 -1.84
#